data_AF-A0A410NZR7-F1
#
_entry.id   AF-A0A410NZR7-F1
#
_cell.length_a   1.000
_cell.length_b   1.000
_cell.length_c   1.000
_cell.angle_alpha   90.00
_cell.angle_beta   90.00
_cell.angle_gamma   90.00
#
_symmetry.space_group_name_H-M   'P 1'
#
loop_
_entity.id
_entity.type
_entity.pdbx_description
1 polymer ?
#
loop_
_entity_poly.entity_id
_entity_poly.type
_entity_poly.pdbx_seq_one_letter_code
_entity_poly.pdbx_strand_id
1 'polypeptide(L)' 'MPPRARRFVATLAVVFFLAFWVWGAVTLHDHLPNAWWIDLIFFAVAGIGWGVPLIPLLRWAEREPK' A
#
# COMPACT_ATOMS: atom_id res chain seq x y z
N MET A 1 16.42 -13.46 -11.33
CA MET A 1 16.67 -12.00 -11.38
C MET A 1 17.81 -11.63 -10.44
N PRO A 2 18.76 -10.77 -10.86
CA PRO A 2 19.81 -10.25 -10.00
C PRO A 2 19.19 -9.63 -8.73
N PRO A 3 19.82 -9.74 -7.55
CA PRO A 3 19.30 -9.18 -6.29
C PRO A 3 18.97 -7.68 -6.39
N ARG A 4 19.79 -6.92 -7.12
CA ARG A 4 19.59 -5.48 -7.36
C ARG A 4 18.32 -5.19 -8.20
N ALA A 5 18.09 -5.97 -9.26
CA ALA A 5 16.91 -5.81 -10.11
C ALA A 5 15.61 -6.16 -9.36
N ARG A 6 15.65 -7.17 -8.49
CA ARG A 6 14.51 -7.58 -7.66
C ARG A 6 14.09 -6.47 -6.69
N ARG A 7 15.07 -5.83 -6.04
CA ARG A 7 14.83 -4.68 -5.15
C ARG A 7 14.24 -3.50 -5.92
N PHE A 8 14.75 -3.20 -7.11
CA PHE A 8 14.20 -2.13 -7.96
C PHE A 8 12.74 -2.38 -8.35
N VAL A 9 12.40 -3.60 -8.80
CA VAL A 9 11.02 -3.97 -9.12
C VAL A 9 10.13 -3.91 -7.89
N ALA A 10 10.62 -4.36 -6.73
CA ALA A 10 9.87 -4.26 -5.49
C ALA A 10 9.57 -2.80 -5.13
N THR A 11 10.55 -1.89 -5.23
CA THR A 11 10.35 -0.46 -5.00
C THR A 11 9.29 0.13 -5.94
N LEU A 12 9.38 -0.15 -7.24
CA LEU A 12 8.37 0.31 -8.20
C LEU A 12 6.98 -0.24 -7.88
N ALA A 13 6.89 -1.52 -7.51
CA ALA A 13 5.64 -2.15 -7.11
C ALA A 13 5.07 -1.52 -5.83
N VAL A 14 5.90 -1.16 -4.84
CA VAL A 14 5.47 -0.42 -3.65
C VAL A 14 4.89 0.93 -4.03
N VAL A 15 5.60 1.72 -4.84
CA VAL A 15 5.16 3.07 -5.22
C VAL A 15 3.85 3.01 -6.00
N PHE A 16 3.74 2.09 -6.96
CA PHE A 16 2.51 1.89 -7.73
C PHE A 16 1.36 1.43 -6.84
N PHE A 17 1.60 0.49 -5.93
CA PHE A 17 0.60 0.02 -4.98
C PHE A 17 0.10 1.15 -4.08
N LEU A 18 1.00 1.98 -3.54
CA LEU A 18 0.63 3.12 -2.70
C LEU A 18 -0.19 4.15 -3.47
N ALA A 19 0.20 4.46 -4.72
CA ALA A 19 -0.57 5.37 -5.57
C ALA A 19 -1.99 4.82 -5.82
N PHE A 20 -2.11 3.54 -6.15
CA PHE A 20 -3.40 2.87 -6.32
C PHE A 20 -4.22 2.83 -5.03
N TRP A 21 -3.58 2.55 -3.89
CA TRP A 21 -4.23 2.49 -2.58
C TRP A 21 -4.81 3.85 -2.17
N VAL A 22 -4.01 4.92 -2.29
CA VAL A 22 -4.46 6.29 -1.98
C VAL A 22 -5.58 6.71 -2.91
N TRP A 23 -5.42 6.45 -4.22
CA TRP A 23 -6.47 6.73 -5.19
C TRP A 23 -7.77 6.01 -4.84
N GLY A 24 -7.72 4.69 -4.62
CA GLY A 24 -8.88 3.89 -4.23
C GLY A 24 -9.52 4.35 -2.92
N ALA A 25 -8.71 4.72 -1.93
CA ALA A 25 -9.19 5.22 -0.64
C ALA A 25 -9.94 6.56 -0.80
N VAL A 26 -9.38 7.52 -1.55
CA VAL A 26 -10.05 8.81 -1.81
C VAL A 26 -11.34 8.61 -2.61
N THR A 27 -11.31 7.81 -3.68
CA THR A 27 -12.51 7.55 -4.48
C THR A 27 -13.61 6.83 -3.70
N LEU A 28 -13.24 5.96 -2.76
CA LEU A 28 -14.21 5.27 -1.91
C LEU A 28 -14.78 6.20 -0.84
N HIS A 29 -13.95 7.13 -0.32
CA HIS A 29 -14.38 8.15 0.63
C HIS A 29 -15.42 9.10 0.04
N ASP A 30 -15.32 9.44 -1.25
CA ASP A 30 -16.30 10.28 -1.95
C ASP A 30 -17.73 9.68 -1.97
N HIS A 31 -17.87 8.37 -1.72
CA HIS A 31 -19.16 7.68 -1.63
C HIS A 31 -19.71 7.60 -0.20
N LEU A 32 -18.95 8.04 0.81
CA LEU A 32 -19.35 7.97 2.21
C LEU A 32 -20.16 9.21 2.65
N PRO A 33 -21.03 9.06 3.66
CA PRO A 33 -21.74 10.20 4.24
C PRO A 33 -20.77 11.22 4.83
N ASN A 34 -21.09 12.51 4.69
CA ASN A 34 -20.30 13.60 5.24
C ASN A 34 -20.48 13.68 6.78
N ALA A 35 -19.68 12.91 7.52
CA ALA A 35 -19.67 12.88 8.97
C ALA A 35 -18.25 12.71 9.49
N TRP A 36 -17.83 13.63 10.36
CA TRP A 36 -16.45 13.71 10.87
C TRP A 36 -15.89 12.40 11.48
N TRP A 37 -16.75 11.60 12.10
CA TRP A 37 -16.36 10.35 12.75
C TRP A 37 -16.13 9.23 11.72
N ILE A 38 -16.81 9.28 10.57
CA ILE A 38 -16.59 8.34 9.46
C ILE A 38 -15.22 8.61 8.86
N ASP A 39 -14.89 9.88 8.62
CA ASP A 39 -13.57 10.29 8.11
C ASP A 39 -12.46 9.80 9.04
N LEU A 40 -12.62 9.99 10.35
CA LEU A 40 -11.67 9.55 11.36
C LEU A 40 -11.41 8.05 11.28
N ILE A 41 -12.46 7.23 11.28
CA ILE A 41 -12.32 5.77 11.23
C ILE A 41 -11.78 5.33 9.87
N PHE A 42 -12.30 5.90 8.78
CA PHE A 42 -11.92 5.55 7.42
C PHE A 42 -10.44 5.81 7.17
N PHE A 43 -9.96 7.03 7.47
CA PHE A 43 -8.56 7.38 7.28
C PHE A 43 -7.63 6.71 8.29
N ALA A 44 -8.07 6.42 9.51
CA ALA A 44 -7.29 5.62 10.46
C ALA A 44 -7.06 4.19 9.94
N VAL A 45 -8.11 3.55 9.43
CA VAL A 45 -8.02 2.19 8.87
C VAL A 45 -7.24 2.21 7.56
N ALA A 46 -7.53 3.14 6.65
CA ALA A 46 -6.80 3.26 5.39
C ALA A 46 -5.32 3.59 5.59
N GLY A 47 -5.00 4.40 6.61
CA GLY A 47 -3.64 4.82 6.97
C GLY A 47 -2.80 3.75 7.66
N ILE A 48 -3.41 2.71 8.25
CA ILE A 48 -2.69 1.59 8.86
C ILE A 48 -2.75 0.34 7.96
N GLY A 49 -3.85 0.14 7.25
CA GLY A 49 -4.14 -1.06 6.46
C GLY A 49 -3.21 -1.28 5.27
N TRP A 50 -2.68 -0.21 4.67
CA TRP A 50 -1.80 -0.30 3.49
C TRP A 50 -0.49 -1.06 3.74
N GLY A 51 -0.02 -1.13 4.99
CA GLY A 51 1.21 -1.84 5.32
C GLY A 51 1.08 -3.37 5.20
N VAL A 52 -0.13 -3.91 5.45
CA VAL A 52 -0.36 -5.37 5.47
C VAL A 52 -0.08 -6.01 4.11
N PRO A 53 -0.57 -5.48 2.98
CA PRO A 53 -0.26 -5.98 1.65
C PRO A 53 1.22 -5.88 1.24
N LEU A 54 1.99 -4.95 1.82
CA LEU A 54 3.40 -4.73 1.46
C LEU A 54 4.36 -5.74 2.09
N ILE A 55 4.04 -6.27 3.27
CA ILE A 55 4.87 -7.25 3.99
C ILE A 55 5.33 -8.42 3.10
N PRO A 56 4.45 -9.15 2.38
CA PRO A 56 4.90 -10.26 1.53
C PRO A 56 5.81 -9.82 0.38
N LEU A 57 5.54 -8.65 -0.22
CA LEU A 57 6.34 -8.09 -1.32
C LEU A 57 7.76 -7.75 -0.84
N LEU A 58 7.88 -7.09 0.31
CA LEU A 58 9.16 -6.75 0.93
C LEU A 58 9.95 -8.00 1.31
N ARG A 59 9.30 -8.99 1.93
CA ARG A 59 9.93 -10.29 2.25
C ARG A 59 10.47 -11.01 1.02
N TRP A 60 9.78 -10.92 -0.12
CA TRP A 60 10.26 -11.48 -1.39
C TRP A 60 11.47 -10.72 -1.94
N ALA A 61 11.47 -9.39 -1.82
CA ALA A 61 12.56 -8.53 -2.26
C ALA A 61 13.86 -8.73 -1.45
N GLU A 62 13.72 -8.99 -0.14
CA GLU A 62 14.83 -9.22 0.79
C GLU A 62 15.40 -10.64 0.74
N ARG A 63 14.68 -11.59 0.12
CA ARG A 63 15.06 -13.00 0.11
C ARG A 63 16.44 -13.20 -0.55
N GLU A 64 17.44 -13.56 0.24
CA GLU A 64 18.78 -13.86 -0.27
C GLU A 64 18.74 -15.08 -1.21
N PRO A 65 19.37 -15.00 -2.40
CA PRO A 65 19.57 -16.19 -3.22
C PRO A 65 20.53 -17.13 -2.49
N LYS A 66 20.11 -18.39 -2.32
CA LYS A 66 21.01 -19.49 -1.91
C LYS A 66 22.06 -19.75 -2.98
#